data_AF-A0A536GHJ5-F1
#
_entry.id   AF-A0A536GHJ5-F1
#
_cell.length_a   1.000
_cell.length_b   1.000
_cell.length_c   1.000
_cell.angle_alpha   90.00
_cell.angle_beta   90.00
_cell.angle_gamma   90.00
#
_symmetry.space_group_name_H-M   'P 1'
#
loop_
_entity.id
_entity.type
_entity.pdbx_description
1 polymer ?
#
loop_
_entity_poly.entity_id
_entity_poly.type
_entity_poly.pdbx_seq_one_letter_code
_entity_poly.pdbx_strand_id
1 'polypeptide(L)'
;DTYPKRRGMTRVKELDAAGVNVACGHDSIMDPWYPLGRGSMLDALSMLVHVAQMTGRSELYRAYEMVTMNPARAAEIPWGVKEGLAANFVVFDCADEAEAIRLRPAARWVVRNGRVVAETEPARSVVHVDGSAQPVTYTYDRGGSGLAPARPRETVPSS
;
A
#
# COMPACT_ATOMS: atom_id res chain seq x y z
N ASP A 1 23.26 18.28 14.75
CA ASP A 1 22.91 17.22 15.72
C ASP A 1 24.12 16.33 15.97
N THR A 2 24.64 16.38 17.19
CA THR A 2 25.65 15.44 17.71
C THR A 2 24.96 14.12 18.08
N TYR A 3 25.72 13.11 18.57
CA TYR A 3 25.11 11.85 19.01
C TYR A 3 24.50 11.97 20.42
N PRO A 4 23.34 11.34 20.70
CA PRO A 4 22.47 10.60 19.77
C PRO A 4 21.67 11.52 18.82
N LYS A 5 21.39 11.07 17.59
CA LYS A 5 20.64 11.83 16.57
C LYS A 5 19.13 11.62 16.71
N ARG A 6 18.35 12.69 16.69
CA ARG A 6 16.88 12.61 16.77
C ARG A 6 16.25 12.19 15.44
N ARG A 7 15.01 11.70 15.47
CA ARG A 7 14.22 11.39 14.25
C ARG A 7 13.72 12.65 13.53
N GLY A 8 13.32 13.68 14.26
CA GLY A 8 12.87 14.96 13.69
C GLY A 8 11.42 14.98 13.17
N MET A 9 10.65 13.90 13.35
CA MET A 9 9.24 13.86 13.00
C MET A 9 8.36 14.45 14.12
N THR A 10 7.21 15.01 13.74
CA THR A 10 6.18 15.45 14.69
C THR A 10 5.61 14.27 15.51
N ARG A 11 4.79 14.59 16.53
CA ARG A 11 4.18 13.66 17.49
C ARG A 11 3.00 12.86 16.89
N VAL A 12 3.23 12.20 15.75
CA VAL A 12 2.18 11.51 14.97
C VAL A 12 1.36 10.56 15.83
N LYS A 13 2.03 9.70 16.60
CA LYS A 13 1.38 8.67 17.42
C LYS A 13 0.53 9.26 18.54
N GLU A 14 1.04 10.28 19.22
CA GLU A 14 0.33 10.94 20.31
C GLU A 14 -0.84 11.78 19.79
N LEU A 15 -0.68 12.46 18.66
CA LEU A 15 -1.75 13.24 18.02
C LEU A 15 -2.89 12.33 17.55
N ASP A 16 -2.57 11.23 16.88
CA ASP A 16 -3.53 10.21 16.48
C ASP A 16 -4.27 9.62 17.70
N ALA A 17 -3.54 9.25 18.76
CA ALA A 17 -4.14 8.76 20.01
C ALA A 17 -5.05 9.79 20.68
N ALA A 18 -4.76 11.08 20.54
CA ALA A 18 -5.59 12.19 21.06
C ALA A 18 -6.80 12.53 20.16
N GLY A 19 -7.00 11.82 19.04
CA GLY A 19 -8.11 12.07 18.12
C GLY A 19 -7.88 13.27 17.19
N VAL A 20 -6.65 13.78 17.09
CA VAL A 20 -6.30 14.81 16.12
C VAL A 20 -6.24 14.21 14.72
N ASN A 21 -6.77 14.91 13.73
CA ASN A 21 -6.66 14.48 12.34
C ASN A 21 -5.22 14.60 11.84
N VAL A 22 -4.54 13.47 11.63
CA VAL A 22 -3.16 13.43 11.12
C VAL A 22 -3.14 12.82 9.72
N ALA A 23 -2.46 13.48 8.78
CA ALA A 23 -2.26 12.99 7.42
C ALA A 23 -0.77 12.87 7.09
N CYS A 24 -0.44 11.98 6.16
CA CYS A 24 0.90 11.74 5.66
C CYS A 24 1.01 12.21 4.22
N GLY A 25 2.03 13.02 3.93
CA GLY A 25 2.39 13.47 2.59
C GLY A 25 3.77 12.96 2.20
N HIS A 26 4.02 12.90 0.89
CA HIS A 26 5.36 12.61 0.36
C HIS A 26 6.29 13.84 0.42
N ASP A 27 5.72 15.05 0.45
CA ASP A 27 6.38 16.36 0.36
C ASP A 27 7.02 16.60 -1.03
N SER A 28 8.14 15.92 -1.30
CA SER A 28 9.00 16.13 -2.46
C SER A 28 9.27 14.83 -3.22
N ILE A 29 9.38 14.90 -4.55
CA ILE A 29 9.75 13.78 -5.43
C ILE A 29 10.76 14.28 -6.46
N MET A 30 11.96 13.72 -6.46
CA MET A 30 13.02 14.05 -7.43
C MET A 30 13.31 15.56 -7.53
N ASP A 31 13.38 16.25 -6.39
CA ASP A 31 13.62 17.69 -6.30
C ASP A 31 14.85 18.04 -5.43
N PRO A 32 15.23 19.33 -5.27
CA PRO A 32 16.40 19.73 -4.49
C PRO A 32 16.40 19.32 -3.01
N TRP A 33 15.23 19.03 -2.42
CA TRP A 33 15.09 18.65 -1.01
C TRP A 33 15.00 17.13 -0.83
N TYR A 34 14.49 16.40 -1.83
CA TYR A 34 14.39 14.94 -1.79
C TYR A 34 14.69 14.29 -3.15
N PRO A 35 15.86 13.65 -3.32
CA PRO A 35 16.31 13.10 -4.61
C PRO A 35 15.71 11.72 -4.95
N LEU A 36 14.78 11.20 -4.14
CA LEU A 36 14.17 9.88 -4.33
C LEU A 36 12.66 10.03 -4.58
N GLY A 37 11.97 8.89 -4.64
CA GLY A 37 10.51 8.82 -4.66
C GLY A 37 9.93 8.47 -6.03
N ARG A 38 8.75 7.85 -5.99
CA ARG A 38 7.97 7.46 -7.18
C ARG A 38 6.49 7.85 -7.07
N GLY A 39 6.15 8.70 -6.10
CA GLY A 39 4.77 9.11 -5.84
C GLY A 39 3.87 8.05 -5.19
N SER A 40 4.44 6.99 -4.61
CA SER A 40 3.66 5.98 -3.89
C SER A 40 3.37 6.42 -2.46
N MET A 41 2.10 6.58 -2.12
CA MET A 41 1.69 6.86 -0.74
C MET A 41 1.95 5.69 0.21
N LEU A 42 2.02 4.45 -0.30
CA LEU A 42 2.41 3.28 0.51
C LEU A 42 3.90 3.32 0.90
N ASP A 43 4.75 3.96 0.09
CA ASP A 43 6.16 4.15 0.42
C ASP A 43 6.32 5.21 1.53
N ALA A 44 5.62 6.35 1.40
CA ALA A 44 5.58 7.39 2.42
C ALA A 44 5.02 6.85 3.75
N LEU A 45 3.92 6.10 3.70
CA LEU A 45 3.31 5.47 4.86
C LEU A 45 4.24 4.44 5.52
N SER A 46 4.91 3.61 4.71
CA SER A 46 5.89 2.66 5.23
C SER A 46 7.01 3.37 5.99
N MET A 47 7.49 4.53 5.55
CA MET A 47 8.48 5.30 6.31
C MET A 47 7.87 5.82 7.62
N LEU A 48 6.67 6.40 7.55
CA LEU A 48 5.97 6.95 8.71
C LEU A 48 5.80 5.92 9.83
N VAL A 49 5.32 4.72 9.55
CA VAL A 49 5.05 3.73 10.62
C VAL A 49 6.32 3.30 11.36
N HIS A 50 7.47 3.28 10.70
CA HIS A 50 8.76 2.98 11.33
C HIS A 50 9.27 4.15 12.17
N VAL A 51 9.24 5.37 11.62
CA VAL A 51 9.72 6.57 12.32
C VAL A 51 8.79 6.91 13.51
N ALA A 52 7.49 6.65 13.40
CA ALA A 52 6.48 6.90 14.43
C ALA A 52 6.39 5.78 15.47
N GLN A 53 7.01 4.62 15.22
CA GLN A 53 6.80 3.40 16.02
C GLN A 53 5.31 3.03 16.11
N MET A 54 4.62 3.06 14.97
CA MET A 54 3.22 2.69 14.80
C MET A 54 3.11 1.35 14.08
N THR A 55 3.77 0.32 14.62
CA THR A 55 3.89 -1.02 14.02
C THR A 55 2.99 -2.07 14.67
N GLY A 56 2.21 -1.69 15.69
CA GLY A 56 1.15 -2.53 16.25
C GLY A 56 0.05 -2.77 15.22
N ARG A 57 -0.64 -3.93 15.30
CA ARG A 57 -1.64 -4.33 14.30
C ARG A 57 -2.73 -3.27 14.09
N SER A 58 -3.34 -2.77 15.17
CA SER A 58 -4.34 -1.70 15.11
C SER A 58 -3.76 -0.37 14.63
N GLU A 59 -2.51 -0.08 14.97
CA GLU A 59 -1.81 1.14 14.55
C GLU A 59 -1.58 1.16 13.03
N LEU A 60 -1.31 0.01 12.41
CA LEU A 60 -1.16 -0.08 10.95
C LEU A 60 -2.47 0.27 10.22
N TYR A 61 -3.61 -0.20 10.71
CA TYR A 61 -4.91 0.17 10.16
C TYR A 61 -5.18 1.68 10.30
N ARG A 62 -4.89 2.25 11.48
CA ARG A 62 -5.00 3.70 11.70
C ARG A 62 -4.05 4.50 10.82
N ALA A 63 -2.82 4.04 10.66
CA ALA A 63 -1.83 4.69 9.81
C ALA A 63 -2.26 4.69 8.34
N TYR A 64 -2.96 3.65 7.87
CA TYR A 64 -3.52 3.61 6.52
C TYR A 64 -4.55 4.72 6.26
N GLU A 65 -5.32 5.14 7.28
CA GLU A 65 -6.22 6.29 7.19
C GLU A 65 -5.46 7.60 6.91
N MET A 66 -4.20 7.71 7.34
CA MET A 66 -3.36 8.90 7.18
C MET A 66 -3.00 9.22 5.72
N VAL A 67 -3.15 8.25 4.81
CA VAL A 67 -2.94 8.45 3.36
C VAL A 67 -4.22 8.29 2.54
N THR A 68 -5.36 8.11 3.20
CA THR A 68 -6.66 7.89 2.54
C THR A 68 -7.72 8.87 3.06
N MET A 69 -8.30 8.58 4.23
CA MET A 69 -9.48 9.29 4.73
C MET A 69 -9.11 10.60 5.46
N ASN A 70 -7.99 10.62 6.17
CA ASN A 70 -7.53 11.80 6.91
C ASN A 70 -7.12 12.99 6.02
N PRO A 71 -6.38 12.81 4.90
CA PRO A 71 -6.11 13.93 4.01
C PRO A 71 -7.38 14.44 3.33
N ALA A 72 -8.34 13.58 3.00
CA ALA A 72 -9.63 14.00 2.48
C ALA A 72 -10.44 14.82 3.51
N ARG A 73 -10.41 14.42 4.78
CA ARG A 73 -10.97 15.21 5.90
C ARG A 73 -10.29 16.57 6.04
N ALA A 74 -8.95 16.61 5.95
CA ALA A 74 -8.19 17.86 6.05
C ALA A 74 -8.47 18.82 4.88
N ALA A 75 -8.74 18.27 3.69
CA ALA A 75 -9.10 19.04 2.50
C ALA A 75 -10.61 19.31 2.37
N GLU A 76 -11.42 18.88 3.33
CA GLU A 76 -12.88 19.07 3.36
C GLU A 76 -13.59 18.54 2.09
N ILE A 77 -13.07 17.47 1.48
CA ILE A 77 -13.66 16.86 0.30
C ILE A 77 -14.49 15.60 0.66
N PRO A 78 -15.61 15.34 -0.05
CA PRO A 78 -16.34 14.09 0.10
C PRO A 78 -15.44 12.89 -0.23
N TRP A 79 -15.49 11.85 0.62
CA TRP A 79 -14.64 10.67 0.47
C TRP A 79 -15.33 9.38 0.88
N GLY A 80 -14.76 8.27 0.41
CA GLY A 80 -15.13 6.92 0.79
C GLY A 80 -15.87 6.15 -0.31
N VAL A 81 -16.04 4.86 -0.07
CA VAL A 81 -16.81 3.96 -0.93
C VAL A 81 -18.21 3.86 -0.34
N LYS A 82 -19.12 4.75 -0.78
CA LYS A 82 -20.49 4.85 -0.29
C LYS A 82 -21.44 5.17 -1.43
N GLU A 83 -22.67 4.67 -1.33
CA GLU A 83 -23.75 5.03 -2.25
C GLU A 83 -23.96 6.55 -2.29
N GLY A 84 -24.26 7.07 -3.48
CA GLY A 84 -24.41 8.51 -3.71
C GLY A 84 -23.10 9.27 -3.94
N LEU A 85 -21.93 8.68 -3.66
CA LEU A 85 -20.64 9.28 -4.02
C LEU A 85 -20.19 8.85 -5.42
N ALA A 86 -19.36 9.70 -6.04
CA ALA A 86 -18.71 9.35 -7.30
C ALA A 86 -17.84 8.09 -7.13
N ALA A 87 -17.90 7.18 -8.10
CA ALA A 87 -17.13 5.94 -8.12
C ALA A 87 -15.63 6.22 -8.37
N ASN A 88 -14.93 6.66 -7.32
CA ASN A 88 -13.51 6.99 -7.28
C ASN A 88 -12.82 6.09 -6.26
N PHE A 89 -12.00 5.15 -6.72
CA PHE A 89 -11.29 4.22 -5.84
C PHE A 89 -10.04 3.66 -6.52
N VAL A 90 -9.15 3.09 -5.71
CA VAL A 90 -7.95 2.39 -6.15
C VAL A 90 -8.03 0.95 -5.67
N VAL A 91 -7.64 0.01 -6.53
CA VAL A 91 -7.55 -1.41 -6.20
C VAL A 91 -6.09 -1.80 -6.07
N PHE A 92 -5.74 -2.44 -4.97
CA PHE A 92 -4.41 -3.00 -4.71
C PHE A 92 -4.49 -4.52 -4.65
N ASP A 93 -3.41 -5.19 -5.04
CA ASP A 93 -3.26 -6.64 -4.95
C ASP A 93 -2.73 -7.03 -3.56
N CYS A 94 -3.62 -7.00 -2.56
CA CYS A 94 -3.34 -7.34 -1.16
C CYS A 94 -4.64 -7.63 -0.41
N ALA A 95 -4.56 -8.39 0.69
CA ALA A 95 -5.72 -8.80 1.48
C ALA A 95 -6.24 -7.73 2.44
N ASP A 96 -5.35 -6.90 3.01
CA ASP A 96 -5.72 -5.84 3.95
C ASP A 96 -4.69 -4.70 3.98
N GLU A 97 -4.99 -3.66 4.76
CA GLU A 97 -4.20 -2.43 4.90
C GLU A 97 -2.79 -2.69 5.42
N ALA A 98 -2.59 -3.64 6.34
CA ALA A 98 -1.23 -3.95 6.80
C ALA A 98 -0.47 -4.72 5.72
N GLU A 99 -1.13 -5.58 4.96
CA GLU A 99 -0.50 -6.21 3.81
C GLU A 99 -0.16 -5.19 2.72
N ALA A 100 -1.01 -4.18 2.50
CA ALA A 100 -0.70 -3.06 1.61
C ALA A 100 0.56 -2.29 2.07
N ILE A 101 0.69 -2.00 3.37
CA ILE A 101 1.87 -1.34 3.94
C ILE A 101 3.13 -2.23 3.81
N ARG A 102 2.97 -3.55 4.01
CA ARG A 102 4.08 -4.52 3.95
C ARG A 102 4.58 -4.74 2.52
N LEU A 103 3.68 -5.06 1.60
CA LEU A 103 4.00 -5.41 0.21
C LEU A 103 4.23 -4.17 -0.66
N ARG A 104 3.61 -3.03 -0.32
CA ARG A 104 3.63 -1.79 -1.10
C ARG A 104 3.34 -2.04 -2.60
N PRO A 105 2.26 -2.79 -2.94
CA PRO A 105 1.96 -3.13 -4.32
C PRO A 105 1.70 -1.86 -5.15
N ALA A 106 1.93 -1.95 -6.45
CA ALA A 106 1.42 -0.94 -7.37
C ALA A 106 -0.13 -1.00 -7.39
N ALA A 107 -0.76 0.14 -7.70
CA ALA A 107 -2.20 0.17 -7.93
C ALA A 107 -2.54 -0.70 -9.15
N ARG A 108 -3.33 -1.76 -8.95
CA ARG A 108 -3.79 -2.64 -10.02
C ARG A 108 -4.73 -1.88 -10.95
N TRP A 109 -5.70 -1.17 -10.37
CA TRP A 109 -6.59 -0.27 -11.09
C TRP A 109 -6.78 1.03 -10.33
N VAL A 110 -6.83 2.14 -11.08
CA VAL A 110 -7.30 3.44 -10.59
C VAL A 110 -8.59 3.75 -11.32
N VAL A 111 -9.68 3.91 -10.56
CA VAL A 111 -11.01 4.19 -11.10
C VAL A 111 -11.40 5.62 -10.74
N ARG A 112 -11.83 6.39 -11.75
CA ARG A 112 -12.36 7.75 -11.60
C ARG A 112 -13.69 7.85 -12.32
N ASN A 113 -14.73 8.29 -11.61
CA ASN A 113 -16.10 8.42 -12.10
C ASN A 113 -16.59 7.15 -12.82
N GLY A 114 -16.29 5.99 -12.24
CA GLY A 114 -16.69 4.68 -12.77
C GLY A 114 -15.90 4.20 -13.99
N ARG A 115 -14.80 4.87 -14.36
CA ARG A 115 -13.92 4.48 -15.48
C ARG A 115 -12.52 4.16 -14.99
N VAL A 116 -11.93 3.08 -15.49
CA VAL A 116 -10.50 2.78 -15.26
C VAL A 116 -9.67 3.84 -15.99
N VAL A 117 -8.86 4.60 -15.25
CA VAL A 117 -7.98 5.65 -15.79
C VAL A 117 -6.50 5.27 -15.75
N ALA A 118 -6.14 4.26 -14.95
CA ALA A 118 -4.82 3.64 -14.96
C ALA A 118 -4.93 2.16 -14.57
N GLU A 119 -4.02 1.35 -15.12
CA GLU A 119 -3.89 -0.08 -14.84
C GLU A 119 -2.40 -0.44 -14.75
N THR A 120 -2.05 -1.33 -13.82
CA THR A 120 -0.69 -1.88 -13.69
C THR A 120 -0.74 -3.40 -13.67
N GLU A 121 0.02 -4.08 -14.51
CA GLU A 121 0.27 -5.52 -14.39
C GLU A 121 1.29 -5.79 -13.26
N PRO A 122 0.94 -6.56 -12.21
CA PRO A 122 1.88 -6.87 -11.14
C PRO A 122 3.09 -7.64 -11.65
N ALA A 123 4.26 -7.38 -11.05
CA ALA A 123 5.45 -8.14 -11.36
C ALA A 123 5.26 -9.62 -11.01
N ARG A 124 5.71 -10.51 -11.90
CA ARG A 124 5.69 -11.95 -11.67
C ARG A 124 7.05 -12.43 -11.19
N SER A 125 7.13 -12.84 -9.92
CA SER A 125 8.33 -13.47 -9.36
C SER A 125 8.23 -14.99 -9.45
N VAL A 126 9.29 -15.64 -9.92
CA VAL A 126 9.38 -17.10 -10.06
C VAL A 126 10.71 -17.58 -9.49
N VAL A 127 10.69 -18.60 -8.65
CA VAL A 127 11.87 -19.31 -8.16
C VAL A 127 12.08 -20.55 -9.01
N HIS A 128 13.31 -20.71 -9.52
CA HIS A 128 13.72 -21.86 -10.32
C HIS A 128 14.68 -22.74 -9.51
N VAL A 129 14.29 -23.99 -9.23
CA VAL A 129 15.08 -24.97 -8.47
C VAL A 129 14.90 -26.36 -9.07
N ASP A 130 16.01 -27.06 -9.38
CA ASP A 130 16.04 -28.43 -9.88
C ASP A 130 15.08 -28.71 -11.05
N GLY A 131 15.01 -27.80 -12.02
CA GLY A 131 14.11 -27.91 -13.19
C GLY A 131 12.64 -27.58 -12.90
N SER A 132 12.28 -27.28 -11.65
CA SER A 132 10.96 -26.77 -11.28
C SER A 132 10.90 -25.25 -11.30
N ALA A 133 9.71 -24.69 -11.55
CA ALA A 133 9.43 -23.26 -11.51
C ALA A 133 8.22 -23.00 -10.61
N GLN A 134 8.40 -22.20 -9.56
CA GLN A 134 7.36 -21.91 -8.56
C GLN A 134 7.10 -20.41 -8.47
N PRO A 135 5.84 -19.94 -8.59
CA PRO A 135 5.50 -18.53 -8.43
C PRO A 135 5.65 -18.10 -6.97
N VAL A 136 6.08 -16.86 -6.75
CA VAL A 136 6.17 -16.23 -5.43
C VAL A 136 5.24 -15.02 -5.39
N THR A 137 4.28 -15.05 -4.48
CA THR A 137 3.29 -13.97 -4.29
C THR A 137 3.60 -13.09 -3.07
N TYR A 138 4.46 -13.57 -2.17
CA TYR A 138 4.75 -12.94 -0.86
C TYR A 138 3.53 -12.74 0.04
N THR A 139 2.36 -13.25 -0.34
CA THR A 139 1.11 -13.19 0.43
C THR A 139 1.18 -14.15 1.62
N TYR A 140 0.63 -13.73 2.76
CA TYR A 140 0.55 -14.61 3.92
C TYR A 140 -0.70 -15.50 3.81
N ASP A 141 -0.52 -16.79 3.55
CA ASP A 141 -1.62 -17.76 3.57
C ASP A 141 -2.10 -17.94 5.02
N ARG A 142 -3.22 -17.31 5.36
CA ARG A 142 -3.96 -17.57 6.61
C ARG A 142 -4.74 -18.87 6.40
N GLY A 143 -4.04 -20.01 6.36
CA GLY A 143 -4.55 -21.31 5.92
C GLY A 143 -6.07 -21.51 6.06
N GLY A 144 -6.75 -21.69 4.93
CA GLY A 144 -8.21 -21.82 4.91
C GLY A 144 -8.91 -22.12 3.59
N SER A 145 -8.25 -22.74 2.61
CA SER A 145 -8.79 -23.73 1.65
C SER A 145 -7.83 -23.82 0.46
N GLY A 146 -7.31 -25.03 0.23
CA GLY A 146 -6.29 -25.29 -0.77
C GLY A 146 -6.80 -25.10 -2.21
N LEU A 147 -6.76 -23.86 -2.69
CA LEU A 147 -6.59 -23.61 -4.11
C LEU A 147 -5.15 -23.15 -4.32
N ALA A 148 -4.28 -24.13 -4.58
CA ALA A 148 -2.95 -23.87 -5.14
C ALA A 148 -3.09 -22.97 -6.37
N PRO A 149 -2.10 -22.09 -6.66
CA PRO A 149 -2.12 -21.30 -7.89
C PRO A 149 -2.25 -22.25 -9.09
N ALA A 150 -3.25 -22.00 -9.94
CA ALA A 150 -3.56 -22.83 -11.09
C ALA A 150 -2.29 -23.09 -11.92
N ARG A 151 -1.97 -24.36 -12.17
CA ARG A 151 -0.87 -24.73 -13.09
C ARG A 151 -1.16 -24.12 -14.48
N PRO A 152 -0.14 -23.61 -15.20
CA PRO A 152 -0.31 -23.30 -16.61
C PRO A 152 -0.69 -24.58 -17.36
N ARG A 153 -1.76 -24.52 -18.17
CA ARG A 153 -2.10 -25.62 -19.09
C ARG A 153 -0.99 -25.72 -20.15
N GLU A 154 -0.20 -26.78 -20.08
CA GLU A 154 0.61 -27.20 -21.23
C GLU A 154 -0.33 -27.71 -22.32
N THR A 155 -0.41 -26.98 -23.43
CA THR A 155 -0.98 -27.48 -24.67
C THR A 155 0.04 -28.40 -25.32
N VAL A 156 -0.22 -29.70 -25.30
CA VAL A 156 0.47 -30.68 -26.15
C VAL A 156 0.05 -30.44 -27.60
N PRO A 157 0.97 -30.42 -28.59
CA PRO A 157 0.59 -30.32 -29.98
C PRO A 157 0.06 -31.68 -30.47
N SER A 158 -1.12 -31.69 -31.10
CA SER A 158 -1.59 -32.82 -31.87
C SER A 158 -0.80 -32.92 -33.18
N SER A 159 -0.38 -34.15 -33.48
CA SER A 159 0.13 -34.69 -34.75
C SER A 159 -0.33 -34.02 -36.03
#